data_AF-A0A355S0D0-F1
#
_entry.id   AF-A0A355S0D0-F1
#
_cell.length_a   1.000
_cell.length_b   1.000
_cell.length_c   1.000
_cell.angle_alpha   90.00
_cell.angle_beta   90.00
_cell.angle_gamma   90.00
#
_symmetry.space_group_name_H-M   'P 1'
#
loop_
_entity.id
_entity.type
_entity.pdbx_description
1 polymer ?
#
loop_
_entity_poly.entity_id
_entity_poly.type
_entity_poly.pdbx_seq_one_letter_code
_entity_poly.pdbx_strand_id
1 'polypeptide(L)'
;QHIILLGNGTKLLSRVTGTGCMCTSLVASFCGASKDHLIAAAGGILSMSIAGEIAAEKAGKIGNGSFHMAIIDAISKMDAKILIEKAKIHEA
;
A
#
# COMPACT_ATOMS: atom_id res chain seq x y z
N GLN A 1 -17.41 -1.25 17.91
CA GLN A 1 -16.63 -0.54 16.86
C GLN A 1 -15.63 -1.54 16.31
N HIS A 2 -15.48 -1.63 14.99
CA HIS A 2 -14.45 -2.47 14.38
C HIS A 2 -13.17 -1.65 14.23
N ILE A 3 -12.05 -2.14 14.76
CA ILE A 3 -10.74 -1.50 14.63
C ILE A 3 -9.81 -2.47 13.89
N ILE A 4 -9.21 -1.99 12.80
CA ILE A 4 -8.26 -2.76 12.00
C ILE A 4 -6.89 -2.11 12.12
N LEU A 5 -5.90 -2.90 12.52
CA LEU A 5 -4.49 -2.52 12.53
C LEU A 5 -3.77 -3.17 11.36
N LEU A 6 -3.04 -2.36 10.58
CA LEU A 6 -2.22 -2.82 9.48
C LEU A 6 -0.74 -2.70 9.86
N GLY A 7 -0.03 -3.83 9.83
CA GLY A 7 1.39 -3.93 10.21
C GLY A 7 2.37 -3.83 9.04
N ASN A 8 1.90 -3.59 7.82
CA ASN A 8 2.75 -3.43 6.64
C ASN A 8 3.24 -1.99 6.48
N GLY A 9 4.34 -1.83 5.73
CA GLY A 9 4.81 -0.56 5.22
C GLY A 9 6.30 -0.33 5.45
N THR A 10 6.80 0.80 4.95
CA THR A 10 8.20 1.19 5.09
C THR A 10 8.33 2.69 5.33
N LYS A 11 9.32 3.07 6.14
CA LYS A 11 9.68 4.47 6.39
C LYS A 11 10.11 5.20 5.11
N LEU A 12 10.46 4.48 4.05
CA LEU A 12 10.83 5.10 2.77
C LEU A 12 9.65 5.79 2.09
N LEU A 13 8.40 5.35 2.34
CA LEU A 13 7.20 5.97 1.75
C LEU A 13 7.10 7.46 2.12
N SER A 14 7.53 7.85 3.32
CA SER A 14 7.51 9.26 3.75
C SER A 14 8.62 10.11 3.14
N ARG A 15 9.53 9.53 2.33
CA ARG A 15 10.63 10.25 1.66
C ARG A 15 10.32 10.63 0.22
N VAL A 16 9.19 10.18 -0.31
CA VAL A 16 8.73 10.51 -1.66
C VAL A 16 7.50 11.39 -1.55
N THR A 17 7.55 12.57 -2.18
CA THR A 17 6.39 13.46 -2.24
C THR A 17 5.26 12.79 -3.02
N GLY A 18 4.01 13.01 -2.58
CA GLY A 18 2.83 12.47 -3.25
C GLY A 18 2.43 11.04 -2.88
N THR A 19 3.24 10.28 -2.13
CA THR A 19 2.87 8.91 -1.70
C THR A 19 1.60 8.86 -0.86
N GLY A 20 1.38 9.86 -0.02
CA GLY A 20 0.11 10.01 0.71
C GLY A 20 -1.08 10.23 -0.22
N CYS A 21 -0.95 11.09 -1.24
CA CYS A 21 -1.99 11.33 -2.23
C CYS A 21 -2.29 10.05 -3.04
N MET A 22 -1.24 9.33 -3.46
CA MET A 22 -1.38 8.03 -4.14
C MET A 22 -2.14 7.02 -3.25
N CYS A 23 -1.81 6.96 -1.95
CA CYS A 23 -2.51 6.10 -1.00
C CYS A 23 -4.01 6.44 -0.94
N THR A 24 -4.35 7.71 -0.83
CA THR A 24 -5.76 8.17 -0.84
C THR A 24 -6.46 7.82 -2.16
N SER A 25 -5.77 7.97 -3.29
CA SER A 25 -6.32 7.54 -4.60
C SER A 25 -6.62 6.05 -4.64
N LEU A 26 -5.73 5.21 -4.09
CA LEU A 26 -5.98 3.77 -3.97
C LEU A 26 -7.19 3.49 -3.08
N VAL A 27 -7.28 4.11 -1.90
CA VAL A 27 -8.45 3.99 -1.01
C VAL A 27 -9.74 4.34 -1.77
N ALA A 28 -9.75 5.45 -2.52
CA ALA A 28 -10.91 5.83 -3.32
C ALA A 28 -11.27 4.79 -4.38
N SER A 29 -10.28 4.19 -5.06
CA SER A 29 -10.52 3.09 -6.01
C SER A 29 -11.17 1.88 -5.35
N PHE A 30 -10.69 1.48 -4.15
CA PHE A 30 -11.29 0.38 -3.40
C PHE A 30 -12.70 0.71 -2.89
N CYS A 31 -12.97 1.96 -2.49
CA CYS A 31 -14.31 2.41 -2.11
C CYS A 31 -15.28 2.38 -3.30
N GLY A 32 -14.78 2.59 -4.53
CA GLY A 32 -15.59 2.40 -5.74
C GLY A 32 -15.98 0.94 -5.99
N ALA A 33 -15.17 -0.01 -5.51
CA ALA A 33 -15.38 -1.45 -5.71
C ALA A 33 -16.14 -2.16 -4.57
N SER A 34 -16.17 -1.58 -3.35
CA SER A 34 -16.77 -2.19 -2.16
C SER A 34 -17.70 -1.22 -1.43
N LYS A 35 -18.84 -1.74 -0.96
CA LYS A 35 -19.79 -0.99 -0.11
C LYS A 35 -19.35 -0.92 1.36
N ASP A 36 -18.44 -1.80 1.78
CA ASP A 36 -17.82 -1.73 3.10
C ASP A 36 -16.63 -0.79 3.04
N HIS A 37 -16.84 0.45 3.50
CA HIS A 37 -15.81 1.49 3.47
C HIS A 37 -14.63 1.21 4.40
N LEU A 38 -14.83 0.47 5.49
CA LEU A 38 -13.74 0.12 6.40
C LEU A 38 -12.81 -0.89 5.71
N ILE A 39 -13.37 -1.94 5.11
CA ILE A 39 -12.61 -2.93 4.34
C ILE A 39 -11.98 -2.28 3.10
N ALA A 40 -12.69 -1.38 2.42
CA ALA A 40 -12.17 -0.65 1.27
C ALA A 40 -10.95 0.21 1.63
N ALA A 41 -11.05 0.99 2.71
CA ALA A 41 -9.94 1.79 3.21
C ALA A 41 -8.76 0.90 3.63
N ALA A 42 -9.03 -0.20 4.33
CA ALA A 42 -7.99 -1.15 4.71
C ALA A 42 -7.30 -1.74 3.46
N GLY A 43 -8.05 -2.15 2.43
CA GLY A 43 -7.51 -2.70 1.19
C GLY A 43 -6.63 -1.71 0.42
N GLY A 44 -7.04 -0.45 0.30
CA GLY A 44 -6.25 0.60 -0.34
C GLY A 44 -4.94 0.89 0.40
N ILE A 45 -5.01 1.07 1.72
CA ILE A 45 -3.82 1.33 2.57
C ILE A 45 -2.89 0.12 2.56
N LEU A 46 -3.43 -1.09 2.65
CA LEU A 46 -2.66 -2.33 2.63
C LEU A 46 -1.92 -2.49 1.30
N SER A 47 -2.60 -2.25 0.17
CA SER A 47 -2.00 -2.30 -1.16
C SER A 47 -0.83 -1.33 -1.29
N MET A 48 -0.99 -0.08 -0.85
CA MET A 48 0.08 0.91 -0.86
C MET A 48 1.25 0.49 0.04
N SER A 49 0.95 -0.04 1.21
CA SER A 49 1.95 -0.45 2.21
C SER A 49 2.80 -1.61 1.71
N ILE A 50 2.17 -2.63 1.13
CA ILE A 50 2.84 -3.79 0.53
C ILE A 50 3.66 -3.36 -0.70
N ALA A 51 3.11 -2.50 -1.56
CA ALA A 51 3.86 -1.97 -2.69
C ALA A 51 5.10 -1.18 -2.23
N GLY A 52 5.00 -0.43 -1.14
CA GLY A 52 6.14 0.23 -0.51
C GLY A 52 7.21 -0.74 -0.02
N GLU A 53 6.83 -1.84 0.63
CA GLU A 53 7.77 -2.89 1.06
C GLU A 53 8.50 -3.52 -0.15
N ILE A 54 7.76 -3.92 -1.19
CA ILE A 54 8.32 -4.49 -2.43
C ILE A 54 9.27 -3.49 -3.12
N ALA A 55 8.86 -2.22 -3.21
CA ALA A 55 9.66 -1.18 -3.81
C ALA A 55 10.94 -0.90 -2.99
N ALA A 56 10.89 -1.04 -1.67
CA ALA A 56 12.04 -0.83 -0.79
C ALA A 56 13.10 -1.91 -1.00
N GLU A 57 12.67 -3.17 -1.15
CA GLU A 57 13.56 -4.28 -1.50
C GLU A 57 14.23 -4.06 -2.86
N LYS A 58 13.47 -3.58 -3.86
CA LYS A 58 13.96 -3.40 -5.23
C LYS A 58 14.87 -2.17 -5.40
N ALA A 59 14.51 -1.03 -4.80
CA ALA A 59 15.12 0.27 -5.13
C ALA A 59 15.38 1.18 -3.92
N GLY A 60 15.12 0.73 -2.69
CA GLY A 60 15.21 1.57 -1.49
C GLY A 60 16.61 2.12 -1.19
N LYS A 61 17.66 1.49 -1.72
CA LYS A 61 19.06 1.94 -1.58
C LYS A 61 19.57 2.78 -2.77
N ILE A 62 18.82 2.86 -3.86
CA ILE A 62 19.24 3.53 -5.10
C ILE A 62 18.96 5.02 -5.01
N GLY A 63 17.74 5.38 -4.59
CA GLY A 63 17.32 6.77 -4.43
C GLY A 63 15.80 6.92 -4.55
N ASN A 64 15.30 8.10 -4.15
CA ASN A 64 13.86 8.35 -4.07
C ASN A 64 13.14 8.28 -5.43
N GLY A 65 13.78 8.70 -6.52
CA GLY A 65 13.20 8.60 -7.87
C GLY A 65 12.99 7.15 -8.32
N SER A 66 14.01 6.30 -8.13
CA SER A 66 13.91 4.87 -8.43
C SER A 66 12.93 4.15 -7.51
N PHE A 67 12.90 4.52 -6.22
CA PHE A 67 11.92 4.00 -5.27
C PHE A 67 10.50 4.39 -5.66
N HIS A 68 10.25 5.64 -6.07
CA HIS A 68 8.95 6.09 -6.56
C HIS A 68 8.47 5.29 -7.78
N MET A 69 9.34 5.12 -8.79
CA MET A 69 9.02 4.27 -9.95
C MET A 69 8.76 2.82 -9.54
N ALA A 70 9.54 2.29 -8.59
CA ALA A 70 9.34 0.93 -8.08
C ALA A 70 8.01 0.77 -7.31
N ILE A 71 7.48 1.80 -6.65
CA ILE A 71 6.14 1.78 -6.05
C ILE A 71 5.08 1.63 -7.14
N ILE A 72 5.18 2.44 -8.21
CA ILE A 72 4.22 2.39 -9.33
C ILE A 72 4.26 1.01 -10.00
N ASP A 73 5.46 0.49 -10.27
CA ASP A 73 5.65 -0.87 -10.77
C ASP A 73 4.99 -1.90 -9.85
N ALA A 74 5.22 -1.82 -8.54
CA ALA A 74 4.70 -2.76 -7.56
C ALA A 74 3.17 -2.73 -7.48
N ILE A 75 2.55 -1.54 -7.54
CA ILE A 75 1.09 -1.39 -7.61
C ILE A 75 0.55 -1.99 -8.91
N SER A 76 1.18 -1.74 -10.06
CA SER A 76 0.71 -2.28 -11.35
C SER A 76 0.76 -3.81 -11.42
N LYS A 77 1.62 -4.44 -10.62
CA LYS A 77 1.78 -5.90 -10.53
C LYS A 77 1.06 -6.49 -9.31
N MET A 78 0.34 -5.68 -8.54
CA MET A 78 -0.36 -6.15 -7.36
C MET A 78 -1.49 -7.08 -7.78
N ASP A 79 -1.57 -8.24 -7.13
CA ASP A 79 -2.65 -9.20 -7.32
C ASP A 79 -3.15 -9.74 -5.96
N ALA A 80 -4.21 -10.54 -6.02
CA ALA A 80 -4.83 -11.12 -4.83
C ALA A 80 -3.85 -12.03 -4.06
N LYS A 81 -2.94 -12.72 -4.76
CA LYS A 81 -1.99 -13.64 -4.15
C LYS A 81 -0.96 -12.87 -3.31
N ILE A 82 -0.36 -11.83 -3.89
CA ILE A 82 0.61 -10.96 -3.21
C ILE A 82 -0.03 -10.31 -1.98
N LEU A 83 -1.28 -9.82 -2.13
CA LEU A 83 -2.02 -9.24 -1.02
C LEU A 83 -2.20 -10.24 0.13
N ILE A 84 -2.72 -11.45 -0.15
CA ILE A 84 -2.96 -12.47 0.88
C ILE A 84 -1.66 -12.92 1.54
N GLU A 85 -0.59 -13.14 0.76
CA GLU A 85 0.68 -13.65 1.28
C GLU A 85 1.43 -12.63 2.15
N LYS A 86 1.33 -11.33 1.84
CA LYS A 86 2.08 -10.28 2.55
C LYS A 86 1.25 -9.54 3.60
N ALA A 87 -0.06 -9.72 3.63
CA ALA A 87 -0.95 -9.02 4.56
C ALA A 87 -0.61 -9.29 6.03
N LYS A 88 -0.38 -8.21 6.79
CA LYS A 88 -0.26 -8.22 8.25
C LYS A 88 -1.42 -7.43 8.82
N ILE A 89 -2.54 -8.11 9.07
CA ILE A 89 -3.79 -7.52 9.53
C ILE A 89 -4.11 -8.06 10.93
N HIS A 90 -4.44 -7.16 11.86
CA HIS A 90 -4.88 -7.51 13.21
C HIS A 90 -6.20 -6.79 13.51
N GLU A 91 -7.16 -7.52 14.08
CA GLU A 91 -8.41 -6.96 14.59
C GLU A 91 -8.26 -6.68 16.10
N ALA A 92 -8.77 -5.53 16.54
CA ALA A 92 -8.74 -5.09 17.95
C ALA A 92 -10.14 -4.87 18.51
#